data_AF-A0A6A7BQJ1-F1
#
_entry.id   AF-A0A6A7BQJ1-F1
#
_cell.length_a   1.000
_cell.length_b   1.000
_cell.length_c   1.000
_cell.angle_alpha   90.00
_cell.angle_beta   90.00
_cell.angle_gamma   90.00
#
_symmetry.space_group_name_H-M   'P 1'
#
loop_
_entity.id
_entity.type
_entity.pdbx_description
1 polymer ?
#
loop_
_entity_poly.entity_id
_entity_poly.type
_entity_poly.pdbx_seq_one_letter_code
_entity_poly.pdbx_strand_id
1 'polypeptide(L)'
;MVALQRIFVKAYWTLAGIGIAWAVCVGLLVVPVVQRHALYAHKFQTSFWHNVSNPEEFGFAKGQVQPFLLETADHEKLFCWHVIPLDVYLENENELVMAAGSGEVAEELKGTLGEKLMSRDQESRVVVNFHGNAGHIAQSTRPSTYRSLTSIPKTHLLTCSYRGFGTSTLNNAPHLPTEPGLITDAISLLSYLHTTLHHPPPRTVLLGQSLGTAVTAAAALYFADPTSQFLPPSLPPPSALQLHYQEQEKEEEHETNPPNNNYASIILISPFRSLPFLLKTYKISGIIPILKPLAGYPRIAKLVEARILDTWDTAARLGALVKFATATFTATATATSTSTSTSTSNTNSDSDHHLRLTLIHARNDQDITFRESEALYTPLQSEILAWEGASATEERRSIHGGERVKRGAFAYRKVEVEREGGSGGSGGSVRVELEVVRYGGHNEVAGWNAVGLAVRRAFAR
;
A
#
# COMPACT_ATOMS: atom_id res chain seq x y z
N MET A 1 37.59 -44.02 11.82
CA MET A 1 37.15 -42.95 12.74
C MET A 1 37.88 -41.62 12.55
N VAL A 2 39.19 -41.59 12.28
CA VAL A 2 40.00 -40.34 12.11
C VAL A 2 39.53 -39.43 10.95
N ALA A 3 39.05 -40.01 9.84
CA ALA A 3 38.56 -39.24 8.69
C ALA A 3 37.26 -38.46 9.00
N LEU A 4 36.31 -39.07 9.73
CA LEU A 4 35.08 -38.40 10.14
C LEU A 4 35.37 -37.26 11.13
N GLN A 5 36.30 -37.43 12.06
CA GLN A 5 36.66 -36.38 13.02
C GLN A 5 37.14 -35.10 12.33
N ARG A 6 37.97 -35.21 11.29
CA ARG A 6 38.43 -34.04 10.51
C ARG A 6 37.28 -33.36 9.78
N ILE A 7 36.33 -34.12 9.26
CA ILE A 7 35.13 -33.59 8.60
C ILE A 7 34.26 -32.86 9.63
N PHE A 8 34.00 -33.45 10.80
CA PHE A 8 33.23 -32.82 11.87
C PHE A 8 33.87 -31.53 12.40
N VAL A 9 35.20 -31.52 12.57
CA VAL A 9 35.91 -30.31 13.01
C VAL A 9 35.79 -29.20 11.96
N LYS A 10 35.96 -29.51 10.67
CA LYS A 10 35.77 -28.54 9.60
C LYS A 10 34.33 -28.01 9.57
N ALA A 11 33.34 -28.91 9.61
CA ALA A 11 31.92 -28.53 9.63
C ALA A 11 31.57 -27.66 10.84
N TYR A 12 32.08 -28.02 12.03
CA TYR A 12 31.89 -27.22 13.25
C TYR A 12 32.42 -25.80 13.08
N TRP A 13 33.67 -25.63 12.64
CA TRP A 13 34.25 -24.29 12.48
C TRP A 13 33.58 -23.49 11.36
N THR A 14 33.12 -24.14 10.29
CA THR A 14 32.32 -23.48 9.25
C THR A 14 30.99 -22.99 9.80
N LEU A 15 30.24 -23.82 10.53
CA LEU A 15 28.96 -23.44 11.13
C LEU A 15 29.14 -22.37 12.22
N ALA A 16 30.19 -22.48 13.04
CA ALA A 16 30.54 -21.47 14.02
C ALA A 16 30.86 -20.13 13.36
N GLY A 17 31.64 -20.14 12.26
CA GLY A 17 31.93 -18.94 11.48
C GLY A 17 30.67 -18.28 10.92
N ILE A 18 29.75 -19.06 10.35
CA ILE A 18 28.45 -18.56 9.86
C ILE A 18 27.62 -17.99 11.02
N GLY A 19 27.58 -18.67 12.16
CA GLY A 19 26.86 -18.20 13.36
C GLY A 19 27.41 -16.88 13.90
N ILE A 20 28.75 -16.74 13.96
CA ILE A 20 29.42 -15.50 14.35
C ILE A 20 29.11 -14.38 13.37
N ALA A 21 29.22 -14.63 12.07
CA ALA A 21 28.91 -13.64 11.03
C ALA A 21 27.45 -13.15 11.14
N TRP A 22 26.50 -14.08 11.32
CA TRP A 22 25.10 -13.74 11.54
C TRP A 22 24.91 -12.90 12.81
N ALA A 23 25.53 -13.28 13.93
CA ALA A 23 25.44 -12.54 15.18
C ALA A 23 26.00 -11.12 15.07
N VAL A 24 27.11 -10.95 14.34
CA VAL A 24 27.68 -9.63 14.01
C VAL A 24 26.71 -8.82 13.16
N CYS A 25 26.10 -9.40 12.11
CA CYS A 25 25.09 -8.71 11.31
C CYS A 25 23.90 -8.24 12.15
N VAL A 26 23.37 -9.10 13.03
CA VAL A 26 22.28 -8.73 13.95
C VAL A 26 22.71 -7.61 14.91
N GLY A 27 23.94 -7.66 15.43
CA GLY A 27 24.50 -6.60 16.26
C GLY A 27 24.60 -5.27 15.51
N LEU A 28 25.00 -5.29 14.24
CA LEU A 28 25.07 -4.10 13.38
C LEU A 28 23.68 -3.51 13.08
N LEU A 29 22.62 -4.31 13.04
CA LEU A 29 21.24 -3.82 12.85
C LEU A 29 20.72 -2.98 14.03
N VAL A 30 21.45 -2.89 15.15
CA VAL A 30 21.16 -1.93 16.22
C VAL A 30 21.60 -0.51 15.85
N VAL A 31 22.52 -0.36 14.89
CA VAL A 31 23.01 0.95 14.42
C VAL A 31 21.97 1.55 13.45
N PRO A 32 21.43 2.76 13.71
CA PRO A 32 20.35 3.37 12.93
C PRO A 32 20.60 3.39 11.41
N VAL A 33 21.80 3.81 11.00
CA VAL A 33 22.18 3.94 9.58
C VAL A 33 22.19 2.58 8.89
N VAL A 34 22.78 1.57 9.53
CA VAL A 34 22.84 0.21 9.00
C VAL A 34 21.44 -0.40 8.92
N GLN A 35 20.62 -0.20 9.97
CA GLN A 35 19.25 -0.67 10.01
C GLN A 35 18.42 -0.13 8.85
N ARG A 36 18.47 1.17 8.57
CA ARG A 36 17.71 1.80 7.48
C ARG A 36 18.22 1.38 6.10
N HIS A 37 19.54 1.27 5.90
CA HIS A 37 20.06 0.71 4.65
C HIS A 37 19.59 -0.74 4.42
N ALA A 38 19.58 -1.57 5.46
CA ALA A 38 19.12 -2.95 5.37
C ALA A 38 17.60 -3.04 5.12
N LEU A 39 16.79 -2.24 5.83
CA LEU A 39 15.33 -2.22 5.70
C LEU A 39 14.89 -1.78 4.29
N TYR A 40 15.33 -0.59 3.89
CA TYR A 40 14.87 0.01 2.65
C TYR A 40 15.59 -0.56 1.43
N ALA A 41 16.82 -1.04 1.60
CA ALA A 41 17.66 -1.56 0.52
C ALA A 41 17.71 -0.60 -0.70
N HIS A 42 17.56 0.70 -0.45
CA HIS A 42 17.31 1.71 -1.48
C HIS A 42 18.49 1.93 -2.44
N LYS A 43 19.70 1.54 -2.03
CA LYS A 43 20.91 1.54 -2.88
C LYS A 43 21.07 0.27 -3.72
N PHE A 44 20.32 -0.80 -3.44
CA PHE A 44 20.33 -2.03 -4.24
C PHE A 44 19.34 -1.88 -5.40
N GLN A 45 19.80 -1.25 -6.47
CA GLN A 45 18.99 -0.96 -7.66
C GLN A 45 19.65 -1.46 -8.96
N THR A 46 18.93 -1.46 -10.09
CA THR A 46 19.41 -1.98 -11.40
C THR A 46 19.66 -0.89 -12.46
N SER A 47 19.61 0.38 -12.09
CA SER A 47 19.76 1.54 -12.99
C SER A 47 21.12 1.64 -13.68
N PHE A 48 22.12 0.84 -13.27
CA PHE A 48 23.38 0.72 -14.02
C PHE A 48 23.26 -0.12 -15.30
N TRP A 49 22.22 -0.96 -15.42
CA TRP A 49 21.96 -1.77 -16.62
C TRP A 49 20.82 -1.24 -17.49
N HIS A 50 19.90 -0.45 -16.90
CA HIS A 50 18.68 0.00 -17.55
C HIS A 50 18.39 1.45 -17.25
N ASN A 51 17.84 2.17 -18.24
CA ASN A 51 17.44 3.56 -18.07
C ASN A 51 15.96 3.64 -17.65
N VAL A 52 15.71 3.94 -16.37
CA VAL A 52 14.34 4.06 -15.83
C VAL A 52 13.52 5.19 -16.49
N SER A 53 14.17 6.16 -17.12
CA SER A 53 13.52 7.20 -17.92
C SER A 53 13.13 6.73 -19.33
N ASN A 54 13.52 5.51 -19.72
CA ASN A 54 13.14 4.86 -20.98
C ASN A 54 12.21 3.66 -20.72
N PRO A 55 10.88 3.86 -20.64
CA PRO A 55 9.94 2.80 -20.33
C PRO A 55 9.91 1.65 -21.35
N GLU A 56 10.36 1.86 -22.59
CA GLU A 56 10.40 0.83 -23.63
C GLU A 56 11.31 -0.35 -23.23
N GLU A 57 12.40 -0.10 -22.49
CA GLU A 57 13.29 -1.14 -21.95
C GLU A 57 12.57 -2.10 -20.99
N PHE A 58 11.45 -1.67 -20.43
CA PHE A 58 10.65 -2.44 -19.47
C PHE A 58 9.39 -3.03 -20.08
N GLY A 59 9.22 -2.96 -21.41
CA GLY A 59 8.14 -3.60 -22.16
C GLY A 59 6.86 -2.77 -22.30
N PHE A 60 6.96 -1.44 -22.21
CA PHE A 60 5.85 -0.53 -22.55
C PHE A 60 5.98 -0.06 -24.00
N ALA A 61 4.84 0.30 -24.61
CA ALA A 61 4.86 0.92 -25.93
C ALA A 61 5.39 2.36 -25.87
N LYS A 62 5.95 2.86 -26.97
CA LYS A 62 6.46 4.22 -27.07
C LYS A 62 5.36 5.24 -26.73
N GLY A 63 5.62 6.13 -25.77
CA GLY A 63 4.67 7.14 -25.30
C GLY A 63 3.54 6.60 -24.41
N GLN A 64 3.49 5.30 -24.10
CA GLN A 64 2.50 4.74 -23.17
C GLN A 64 2.74 5.20 -21.74
N VAL A 65 4.01 5.42 -21.38
CA VAL A 65 4.41 5.85 -20.06
C VAL A 65 5.01 7.24 -20.17
N GLN A 66 4.53 8.15 -19.32
CA GLN A 66 5.08 9.48 -19.13
C GLN A 66 5.89 9.49 -17.83
N PRO A 67 7.23 9.49 -17.89
CA PRO A 67 8.06 9.81 -16.73
C PRO A 67 7.89 11.28 -16.35
N PHE A 68 7.81 11.56 -15.05
CA PHE A 68 7.72 12.92 -14.53
C PHE A 68 8.36 13.03 -13.14
N LEU A 69 8.65 14.25 -12.70
CA LEU A 69 9.07 14.54 -11.33
C LEU A 69 7.89 15.02 -10.49
N LEU A 70 7.83 14.57 -9.23
CA LEU A 70 6.90 15.07 -8.23
C LEU A 70 7.69 15.73 -7.11
N GLU A 71 7.40 16.99 -6.79
CA GLU A 71 7.94 17.64 -5.60
C GLU A 71 7.07 17.33 -4.37
N THR A 72 7.69 16.87 -3.30
CA THR A 72 6.99 16.57 -2.03
C THR A 72 6.77 17.82 -1.20
N ALA A 73 5.87 17.73 -0.23
CA ALA A 73 5.61 18.82 0.72
C ALA A 73 6.84 19.26 1.53
N ASP A 74 7.89 18.42 1.59
CA ASP A 74 9.18 18.71 2.21
C ASP A 74 10.33 18.83 1.19
N HIS A 75 10.02 19.14 -0.07
CA HIS A 75 10.98 19.49 -1.14
C HIS A 75 11.94 18.37 -1.58
N GLU A 76 11.53 17.10 -1.45
CA GLU A 76 12.16 16.01 -2.20
C GLU A 76 11.56 15.94 -3.61
N LYS A 77 12.37 15.58 -4.61
CA LYS A 77 11.91 15.29 -5.96
C LYS A 77 11.85 13.78 -6.16
N LEU A 78 10.65 13.26 -6.36
CA LEU A 78 10.40 11.85 -6.64
C LEU A 78 10.33 11.61 -8.13
N PHE A 79 11.00 10.57 -8.60
CA PHE A 79 10.85 10.09 -9.97
C PHE A 79 9.61 9.20 -10.07
N CYS A 80 8.71 9.56 -10.98
CA CYS A 80 7.40 8.94 -11.10
C CYS A 80 7.09 8.53 -12.54
N TRP A 81 6.18 7.57 -12.67
CA TRP A 81 5.59 7.17 -13.95
C TRP A 81 4.07 7.35 -13.90
N HIS A 82 3.53 7.94 -14.96
CA HIS A 82 2.12 7.80 -15.35
C HIS A 82 2.03 6.80 -16.50
N VAL A 83 1.29 5.71 -16.29
CA VAL A 83 1.08 4.68 -17.31
C VAL A 83 -0.34 4.82 -17.85
N ILE A 84 -0.45 5.02 -19.16
CA ILE A 84 -1.71 5.16 -19.88
C ILE A 84 -2.30 3.76 -20.15
N PRO A 85 -3.62 3.56 -19.92
CA PRO A 85 -4.27 2.29 -20.19
C PRO A 85 -4.33 1.99 -21.69
N LEU A 86 -4.33 0.71 -22.03
CA LEU A 86 -4.13 0.26 -23.41
C LEU A 86 -5.24 0.71 -24.37
N ASP A 87 -6.48 0.83 -23.89
CA ASP A 87 -7.60 1.36 -24.67
C ASP A 87 -7.41 2.84 -25.00
N VAL A 88 -7.06 3.66 -24.00
CA VAL A 88 -6.77 5.09 -24.21
C VAL A 88 -5.53 5.28 -25.08
N TYR A 89 -4.51 4.45 -24.91
CA TYR A 89 -3.32 4.47 -25.76
C TYR A 89 -3.69 4.17 -27.22
N LEU A 90 -4.43 3.09 -27.47
CA LEU A 90 -4.83 2.67 -28.82
C LEU A 90 -5.62 3.78 -29.55
N GLU A 91 -6.50 4.47 -28.84
CA GLU A 91 -7.28 5.58 -29.40
C GLU A 91 -6.43 6.83 -29.74
N ASN A 92 -5.26 7.00 -29.11
CA ASN A 92 -4.45 8.22 -29.21
C ASN A 92 -2.98 7.91 -29.61
N GLU A 93 -2.73 6.74 -30.19
CA GLU A 93 -1.39 6.18 -30.41
C GLU A 93 -0.48 7.13 -31.19
N ASN A 94 -0.97 7.65 -32.33
CA ASN A 94 -0.20 8.56 -33.17
C ASN A 94 0.24 9.82 -32.43
N GLU A 95 -0.64 10.42 -31.62
CA GLU A 95 -0.34 11.65 -30.87
C GLU A 95 0.70 11.36 -29.77
N LEU A 96 0.52 10.25 -29.04
CA LEU A 96 1.42 9.82 -27.97
C LEU A 96 2.82 9.46 -28.49
N VAL A 97 2.91 8.75 -29.61
CA VAL A 97 4.18 8.36 -30.22
C VAL A 97 4.96 9.58 -30.74
N MET A 98 4.25 10.57 -31.28
CA MET A 98 4.85 11.81 -31.80
C MET A 98 5.27 12.75 -30.67
N ALA A 99 4.51 12.82 -29.57
CA ALA A 99 4.84 13.62 -28.40
C ALA A 99 5.97 13.00 -27.54
N ALA A 100 6.17 11.68 -27.63
CA ALA A 100 7.16 10.98 -26.81
C ALA A 100 8.61 11.25 -27.25
N GLY A 101 9.31 12.05 -26.46
CA GLY A 101 10.78 12.11 -26.46
C GLY A 101 11.37 10.91 -25.73
N SER A 102 12.18 10.10 -26.40
CA SER A 102 12.83 8.94 -25.78
C SER A 102 13.74 9.39 -24.63
N GLY A 103 13.45 8.97 -23.40
CA GLY A 103 14.25 9.29 -22.22
C GLY A 103 13.95 10.64 -21.57
N GLU A 104 12.97 11.40 -22.08
CA GLU A 104 12.58 12.69 -21.50
C GLU A 104 11.72 12.50 -20.24
N VAL A 105 12.08 13.23 -19.19
CA VAL A 105 11.35 13.27 -17.92
C VAL A 105 10.68 14.63 -17.83
N ALA A 106 9.36 14.66 -17.72
CA ALA A 106 8.64 15.91 -17.53
C ALA A 106 8.92 16.50 -16.13
N GLU A 107 9.01 17.83 -16.03
CA GLU A 107 9.18 18.52 -14.74
C GLU A 107 8.00 18.25 -13.79
N GLU A 108 6.81 18.03 -14.34
CA GLU A 108 5.62 17.59 -13.62
C GLU A 108 4.67 16.84 -14.57
N LEU A 109 3.64 16.17 -14.03
CA LEU A 109 2.66 15.45 -14.85
C LEU A 109 1.62 16.39 -15.48
N LYS A 110 1.27 17.49 -14.79
CA LYS A 110 0.25 18.43 -15.23
C LYS A 110 0.60 19.01 -16.60
N GLY A 111 -0.37 19.04 -17.52
CA GLY A 111 -0.19 19.62 -18.85
C GLY A 111 0.48 18.69 -19.86
N THR A 112 1.02 17.53 -19.45
CA THR A 112 1.43 16.47 -20.36
C THR A 112 0.22 15.92 -21.13
N LEU A 113 0.47 15.28 -22.29
CA LEU A 113 -0.60 14.67 -23.06
C LEU A 113 -1.30 13.56 -22.25
N GLY A 114 -0.55 12.70 -21.58
CA GLY A 114 -1.10 11.64 -20.73
C GLY A 114 -2.07 12.17 -19.67
N GLU A 115 -1.71 13.25 -18.96
CA GLU A 115 -2.61 13.89 -17.99
C GLU A 115 -3.87 14.45 -18.65
N LYS A 116 -3.76 15.15 -19.78
CA LYS A 116 -4.93 15.67 -20.51
C LYS A 116 -5.89 14.56 -20.93
N LEU A 117 -5.35 13.41 -21.38
CA LEU A 117 -6.15 12.23 -21.74
C LEU A 117 -6.92 11.68 -20.53
N MET A 118 -6.30 11.66 -19.35
CA MET A 118 -6.93 11.22 -18.10
C MET A 118 -7.99 12.21 -17.60
N SER A 119 -7.66 13.50 -17.59
CA SER A 119 -8.52 14.56 -17.04
C SER A 119 -9.74 14.85 -17.90
N ARG A 120 -9.68 14.62 -19.23
CA ARG A 120 -10.82 14.81 -20.14
C ARG A 120 -11.86 13.68 -20.07
N ASP A 121 -11.47 12.49 -19.60
CA ASP A 121 -12.38 11.34 -19.49
C ASP A 121 -13.01 11.29 -18.10
N GLN A 122 -14.32 11.54 -18.03
CA GLN A 122 -15.09 11.53 -16.78
C GLN A 122 -15.21 10.12 -16.17
N GLU A 123 -14.92 9.07 -16.95
CA GLU A 123 -14.91 7.68 -16.51
C GLU A 123 -13.49 7.18 -16.19
N SER A 124 -12.47 8.05 -16.29
CA SER A 124 -11.09 7.68 -15.98
C SER A 124 -10.97 7.18 -14.55
N ARG A 125 -10.10 6.19 -14.35
CA ARG A 125 -9.82 5.60 -13.05
C ARG A 125 -8.33 5.62 -12.84
N VAL A 126 -7.89 5.71 -11.58
CA VAL A 126 -6.48 5.74 -11.24
C VAL A 126 -6.18 4.66 -10.21
N VAL A 127 -5.14 3.87 -10.46
CA VAL A 127 -4.47 3.07 -9.42
C VAL A 127 -3.20 3.81 -9.02
N VAL A 128 -3.12 4.23 -7.75
CA VAL A 128 -1.88 4.73 -7.16
C VAL A 128 -1.14 3.54 -6.53
N ASN A 129 -0.01 3.17 -7.12
CA ASN A 129 0.78 2.01 -6.72
C ASN A 129 2.00 2.40 -5.86
N PHE A 130 2.09 1.79 -4.68
CA PHE A 130 3.18 1.92 -3.71
C PHE A 130 4.02 0.64 -3.69
N HIS A 131 5.28 0.74 -4.13
CA HIS A 131 6.14 -0.43 -4.31
C HIS A 131 6.77 -0.95 -3.01
N GLY A 132 7.30 -2.18 -3.03
CA GLY A 132 8.00 -2.78 -1.89
C GLY A 132 9.40 -2.21 -1.62
N ASN A 133 10.14 -2.83 -0.70
CA ASN A 133 11.53 -2.44 -0.44
C ASN A 133 12.44 -2.76 -1.64
N ALA A 134 13.66 -2.22 -1.62
CA ALA A 134 14.69 -2.32 -2.64
C ALA A 134 14.35 -1.72 -4.02
N GLY A 135 15.39 -1.26 -4.71
CA GLY A 135 15.32 -0.92 -6.13
C GLY A 135 14.64 0.40 -6.48
N HIS A 136 13.90 0.39 -7.58
CA HIS A 136 13.07 1.50 -8.09
C HIS A 136 11.78 0.97 -8.75
N ILE A 137 10.90 1.86 -9.21
CA ILE A 137 9.59 1.48 -9.77
C ILE A 137 9.68 0.51 -10.96
N ALA A 138 10.70 0.61 -11.80
CA ALA A 138 10.87 -0.31 -12.94
C ALA A 138 11.62 -1.63 -12.63
N GLN A 139 11.98 -1.90 -11.37
CA GLN A 139 12.82 -3.06 -11.05
C GLN A 139 12.00 -4.36 -10.87
N SER A 140 12.58 -5.49 -11.30
CA SER A 140 12.00 -6.83 -11.15
C SER A 140 10.64 -6.94 -11.88
N THR A 141 9.65 -7.60 -11.27
CA THR A 141 8.33 -7.88 -11.85
C THR A 141 7.38 -6.67 -11.84
N ARG A 142 7.79 -5.53 -11.27
CA ARG A 142 6.93 -4.33 -11.11
C ARG A 142 6.35 -3.81 -12.44
N PRO A 143 7.11 -3.70 -13.55
CA PRO A 143 6.53 -3.38 -14.86
C PRO A 143 5.42 -4.33 -15.31
N SER A 144 5.52 -5.62 -14.97
CA SER A 144 4.47 -6.60 -15.29
C SER A 144 3.18 -6.31 -14.52
N THR A 145 3.29 -5.91 -13.25
CA THR A 145 2.15 -5.44 -12.47
C THR A 145 1.50 -4.24 -13.14
N TYR A 146 2.28 -3.25 -13.57
CA TYR A 146 1.73 -2.04 -14.18
C TYR A 146 1.00 -2.35 -15.48
N ARG A 147 1.58 -3.17 -16.37
CA ARG A 147 0.90 -3.61 -17.59
C ARG A 147 -0.38 -4.39 -17.32
N SER A 148 -0.39 -5.24 -16.29
CA SER A 148 -1.60 -5.97 -15.91
C SER A 148 -2.70 -5.01 -15.46
N LEU A 149 -2.36 -3.98 -14.69
CA LEU A 149 -3.33 -3.01 -14.17
C LEU A 149 -3.84 -2.08 -15.27
N THR A 150 -2.96 -1.61 -16.16
CA THR A 150 -3.31 -0.72 -17.28
C THR A 150 -3.93 -1.46 -18.48
N SER A 151 -4.09 -2.78 -18.37
CA SER A 151 -4.97 -3.55 -19.26
C SER A 151 -6.46 -3.45 -18.88
N ILE A 152 -6.75 -2.94 -17.67
CA ILE A 152 -8.12 -2.65 -17.26
C ILE A 152 -8.57 -1.37 -17.97
N PRO A 153 -9.73 -1.37 -18.67
CA PRO A 153 -10.19 -0.20 -19.42
C PRO A 153 -10.21 1.08 -18.58
N LYS A 154 -9.79 2.19 -19.19
CA LYS A 154 -9.76 3.54 -18.62
C LYS A 154 -9.01 3.66 -17.28
N THR A 155 -8.19 2.67 -16.92
CA THR A 155 -7.52 2.60 -15.61
C THR A 155 -6.06 2.99 -15.75
N HIS A 156 -5.78 4.26 -15.53
CA HIS A 156 -4.43 4.81 -15.45
C HIS A 156 -3.71 4.32 -14.20
N LEU A 157 -2.39 4.34 -14.23
CA LEU A 157 -1.56 4.03 -13.07
C LEU A 157 -0.56 5.16 -12.78
N LEU A 158 -0.47 5.53 -11.51
CA LEU A 158 0.56 6.42 -10.98
C LEU A 158 1.44 5.68 -9.99
N THR A 159 2.75 5.81 -10.12
CA THR A 159 3.69 5.22 -9.17
C THR A 159 4.98 6.03 -9.13
N CYS A 160 5.57 6.17 -7.95
CA CYS A 160 6.81 6.90 -7.75
C CYS A 160 7.82 6.04 -7.01
N SER A 161 9.10 6.23 -7.32
CA SER A 161 10.17 5.78 -6.45
C SER A 161 10.22 6.66 -5.23
N TYR A 162 10.19 6.05 -4.04
CA TYR A 162 10.34 6.79 -2.78
C TYR A 162 11.64 7.59 -2.74
N ARG A 163 11.72 8.59 -1.87
CA ARG A 163 12.94 9.37 -1.63
C ARG A 163 14.14 8.43 -1.41
N GLY A 164 15.22 8.68 -2.12
CA GLY A 164 16.45 7.89 -2.09
C GLY A 164 16.41 6.56 -2.84
N PHE A 165 15.29 6.17 -3.45
CA PHE A 165 15.19 5.01 -4.34
C PHE A 165 15.38 5.44 -5.79
N GLY A 166 16.14 4.66 -6.56
CA GLY A 166 16.42 4.98 -7.97
C GLY A 166 17.03 6.37 -8.14
N THR A 167 16.36 7.22 -8.91
CA THR A 167 16.74 8.61 -9.23
C THR A 167 16.04 9.65 -8.36
N SER A 168 15.13 9.24 -7.46
CA SER A 168 14.50 10.16 -6.50
C SER A 168 15.53 10.72 -5.51
N THR A 169 15.37 11.99 -5.16
CA THR A 169 16.33 12.69 -4.28
C THR A 169 16.26 12.19 -2.84
N LEU A 170 17.28 12.57 -2.06
CA LEU A 170 17.37 12.29 -0.63
C LEU A 170 18.12 13.43 0.06
N ASN A 171 17.54 14.61 -0.05
CA ASN A 171 18.13 15.88 0.37
C ASN A 171 17.92 16.13 1.87
N ASN A 172 16.82 15.64 2.44
CA ASN A 172 16.46 15.91 3.81
C ASN A 172 17.24 15.04 4.80
N ALA A 173 17.64 15.64 5.93
CA ALA A 173 18.22 14.90 7.03
C ALA A 173 17.25 13.78 7.49
N PRO A 174 17.72 12.57 7.81
CA PRO A 174 19.12 12.17 8.00
C PRO A 174 19.82 11.64 6.72
N HIS A 175 19.37 12.05 5.53
CA HIS A 175 19.87 11.57 4.23
C HIS A 175 19.73 10.05 4.06
N LEU A 176 18.65 9.51 4.64
CA LEU A 176 18.25 8.12 4.58
C LEU A 176 16.74 8.05 4.43
N PRO A 177 16.19 7.07 3.70
CA PRO A 177 14.76 6.84 3.73
C PRO A 177 14.33 6.52 5.18
N THR A 178 13.17 7.02 5.56
CA THR A 178 12.60 6.84 6.90
C THR A 178 11.11 6.58 6.78
N GLU A 179 10.52 6.04 7.85
CA GLU A 179 9.07 5.82 7.90
C GLU A 179 8.25 7.10 7.65
N PRO A 180 8.45 8.21 8.39
CA PRO A 180 7.73 9.45 8.10
C PRO A 180 8.03 9.98 6.69
N GLY A 181 9.27 9.86 6.19
CA GLY A 181 9.61 10.32 4.85
C GLY A 181 8.85 9.59 3.74
N LEU A 182 8.77 8.25 3.79
CA LEU A 182 8.02 7.48 2.81
C LEU A 182 6.50 7.74 2.89
N ILE A 183 5.99 8.03 4.09
CA ILE A 183 4.58 8.43 4.25
C ILE A 183 4.34 9.82 3.63
N THR A 184 5.25 10.78 3.84
CA THR A 184 5.20 12.11 3.19
C THR A 184 5.24 12.01 1.67
N ASP A 185 6.05 11.08 1.11
CA ASP A 185 6.09 10.82 -0.34
C ASP A 185 4.70 10.40 -0.86
N ALA A 186 4.05 9.46 -0.16
CA ALA A 186 2.74 8.96 -0.53
C ALA A 186 1.63 10.01 -0.40
N ILE A 187 1.66 10.79 0.68
CA ILE A 187 0.73 11.91 0.88
C ILE A 187 0.89 12.92 -0.24
N SER A 188 2.13 13.30 -0.59
CA SER A 188 2.39 14.28 -1.64
C SER A 188 1.85 13.84 -3.00
N LEU A 189 2.00 12.55 -3.36
CA LEU A 189 1.45 12.02 -4.61
C LEU A 189 -0.07 12.04 -4.63
N LEU A 190 -0.71 11.67 -3.53
CA LEU A 190 -2.17 11.66 -3.42
C LEU A 190 -2.74 13.07 -3.38
N SER A 191 -2.12 13.98 -2.63
CA SER A 191 -2.50 15.39 -2.61
C SER A 191 -2.36 15.98 -4.02
N TYR A 192 -1.25 15.75 -4.73
CA TYR A 192 -1.08 16.21 -6.11
C TYR A 192 -2.17 15.67 -7.05
N LEU A 193 -2.51 14.38 -6.95
CA LEU A 193 -3.58 13.77 -7.74
C LEU A 193 -4.94 14.43 -7.50
N HIS A 194 -5.30 14.70 -6.24
CA HIS A 194 -6.61 15.22 -5.89
C HIS A 194 -6.72 16.74 -6.04
N THR A 195 -5.68 17.49 -5.69
CA THR A 195 -5.73 18.97 -5.65
C THR A 195 -5.19 19.63 -6.91
N THR A 196 -4.19 19.04 -7.58
CA THR A 196 -3.59 19.62 -8.79
C THR A 196 -4.12 18.98 -10.07
N LEU A 197 -4.31 17.65 -10.06
CA LEU A 197 -4.86 16.93 -11.20
C LEU A 197 -6.39 16.81 -11.14
N HIS A 198 -7.01 17.14 -10.00
CA HIS A 198 -8.46 17.12 -9.78
C HIS A 198 -9.11 15.74 -10.07
N HIS A 199 -8.38 14.65 -9.86
CA HIS A 199 -8.94 13.31 -10.02
C HIS A 199 -9.62 12.86 -8.70
N PRO A 200 -10.90 12.44 -8.72
CA PRO A 200 -11.68 12.27 -7.50
C PRO A 200 -11.33 10.98 -6.74
N PRO A 201 -11.32 10.96 -5.39
CA PRO A 201 -11.04 9.77 -4.59
C PRO A 201 -11.91 8.53 -4.91
N PRO A 202 -13.23 8.65 -5.17
CA PRO A 202 -14.07 7.49 -5.52
C PRO A 202 -13.73 6.79 -6.83
N ARG A 203 -12.87 7.37 -7.67
CA ARG A 203 -12.32 6.74 -8.88
C ARG A 203 -10.86 6.34 -8.71
N THR A 204 -10.33 6.40 -7.50
CA THR A 204 -8.94 6.10 -7.16
C THR A 204 -8.83 4.86 -6.27
N VAL A 205 -8.00 3.91 -6.66
CA VAL A 205 -7.59 2.75 -5.85
C VAL A 205 -6.19 2.98 -5.31
N LEU A 206 -5.99 2.73 -4.02
CA LEU A 206 -4.67 2.70 -3.41
C LEU A 206 -4.17 1.27 -3.37
N LEU A 207 -3.03 0.99 -3.98
CA LEU A 207 -2.46 -0.35 -4.08
C LEU A 207 -1.05 -0.39 -3.53
N GLY A 208 -0.79 -1.26 -2.55
CA GLY A 208 0.53 -1.43 -1.94
C GLY A 208 1.00 -2.87 -2.01
N GLN A 209 2.31 -3.08 -2.18
CA GLN A 209 2.92 -4.41 -2.10
C GLN A 209 4.06 -4.43 -1.07
N SER A 210 4.12 -5.45 -0.21
CA SER A 210 5.20 -5.63 0.77
C SER A 210 5.37 -4.36 1.63
N LEU A 211 6.55 -3.72 1.71
CA LEU A 211 6.71 -2.41 2.38
C LEU A 211 5.65 -1.37 1.97
N GLY A 212 5.28 -1.35 0.69
CA GLY A 212 4.25 -0.44 0.16
C GLY A 212 2.88 -0.62 0.81
N THR A 213 2.56 -1.78 1.42
CA THR A 213 1.30 -1.94 2.15
C THR A 213 1.25 -1.08 3.40
N ALA A 214 2.38 -0.94 4.10
CA ALA A 214 2.48 -0.14 5.30
C ALA A 214 2.41 1.36 4.98
N VAL A 215 3.03 1.77 3.86
CA VAL A 215 2.91 3.12 3.29
C VAL A 215 1.47 3.43 2.91
N THR A 216 0.82 2.49 2.21
CA THR A 216 -0.59 2.62 1.76
C THR A 216 -1.53 2.77 2.95
N ALA A 217 -1.38 1.95 4.00
CA ALA A 217 -2.20 2.02 5.19
C ALA A 217 -2.03 3.35 5.95
N ALA A 218 -0.81 3.87 6.02
CA ALA A 218 -0.53 5.17 6.64
C ALA A 218 -1.11 6.33 5.84
N ALA A 219 -0.94 6.32 4.51
CA ALA A 219 -1.51 7.35 3.64
C ALA A 219 -3.04 7.34 3.71
N ALA A 220 -3.67 6.17 3.59
CA ALA A 220 -5.12 6.06 3.73
C ALA A 220 -5.64 6.58 5.08
N LEU A 221 -4.95 6.25 6.18
CA LEU A 221 -5.30 6.78 7.49
C LEU A 221 -5.11 8.29 7.58
N TYR A 222 -4.06 8.86 6.96
CA TYR A 222 -3.86 10.32 6.95
C TYR A 222 -5.01 11.05 6.26
N PHE A 223 -5.51 10.55 5.14
CA PHE A 223 -6.64 11.18 4.43
C PHE A 223 -7.99 10.96 5.14
N ALA A 224 -8.12 9.92 5.98
CA ALA A 224 -9.32 9.67 6.77
C ALA A 224 -9.30 10.42 8.13
N ASP A 225 -8.22 10.28 8.89
CA ASP A 225 -7.99 10.87 10.22
C ASP A 225 -6.52 11.34 10.32
N PRO A 226 -6.20 12.57 9.85
CA PRO A 226 -4.84 13.11 9.90
C PRO A 226 -4.34 13.34 11.33
N THR A 227 -5.23 13.33 12.33
CA THR A 227 -4.91 13.53 13.75
C THR A 227 -4.66 12.22 14.50
N SER A 228 -4.77 11.09 13.81
CA SER A 228 -4.60 9.77 14.40
C SER A 228 -3.23 9.62 15.08
N GLN A 229 -3.23 9.16 16.34
CA GLN A 229 -2.00 8.88 17.09
C GLN A 229 -1.08 7.82 16.46
N PHE A 230 -1.59 7.05 15.48
CA PHE A 230 -0.83 6.02 14.77
C PHE A 230 -0.08 6.54 13.53
N LEU A 231 -0.18 7.85 13.28
CA LEU A 231 0.61 8.57 12.29
C LEU A 231 1.80 9.26 12.97
N PRO A 232 2.97 9.32 12.32
CA PRO A 232 4.09 10.09 12.85
C PRO A 232 3.72 11.58 13.02
N PRO A 233 4.10 12.22 14.14
CA PRO A 233 3.78 13.62 14.40
C PRO A 233 4.54 14.61 13.48
N SER A 234 5.57 14.13 12.78
CA SER A 234 6.39 14.94 11.86
C SER A 234 5.83 15.03 10.44
N LEU A 235 4.66 14.43 10.18
CA LEU A 235 4.04 14.50 8.85
C LEU A 235 3.59 15.93 8.54
N PRO A 236 3.58 16.32 7.26
CA PRO A 236 3.04 17.62 6.86
C PRO A 236 1.56 17.72 7.27
N PRO A 237 1.11 18.87 7.80
CA PRO A 237 -0.31 19.08 8.04
C PRO A 237 -1.06 19.07 6.71
N PRO A 238 -2.37 18.72 6.71
CA PRO A 238 -3.19 18.82 5.51
C PRO A 238 -3.09 20.23 4.92
N SER A 239 -2.79 20.34 3.63
CA SER A 239 -2.65 21.65 2.99
C SER A 239 -3.98 22.43 3.05
N ALA A 240 -3.92 23.76 3.08
CA ALA A 240 -5.12 24.60 3.01
C ALA A 240 -5.97 24.31 1.75
N LEU A 241 -5.33 23.93 0.64
CA LEU A 241 -6.01 23.47 -0.59
C LEU A 241 -6.74 22.13 -0.40
N GLN A 242 -6.19 21.24 0.42
CA GLN A 242 -6.82 19.97 0.73
C GLN A 242 -8.00 20.13 1.70
N LEU A 243 -7.89 21.05 2.65
CA LEU A 243 -9.02 21.47 3.49
C LEU A 243 -10.08 22.21 2.66
N HIS A 244 -9.67 23.08 1.74
CA HIS A 244 -10.55 23.82 0.83
C HIS A 244 -11.26 22.89 -0.16
N TYR A 245 -10.60 21.85 -0.68
CA TYR A 245 -11.25 20.81 -1.50
C TYR A 245 -12.34 20.08 -0.68
N GLN A 246 -12.02 19.73 0.57
CA GLN A 246 -12.99 19.14 1.50
C GLN A 246 -14.11 20.11 1.90
N GLU A 247 -13.90 21.43 1.83
CA GLU A 247 -14.89 22.48 2.12
C GLU A 247 -15.73 22.85 0.89
N GLN A 248 -15.16 22.95 -0.31
CA GLN A 248 -15.90 23.22 -1.56
C GLN A 248 -16.87 22.10 -1.90
N GLU A 249 -16.47 20.84 -1.70
CA GLU A 249 -17.37 19.71 -1.84
C GLU A 249 -18.53 19.75 -0.81
N LYS A 250 -18.32 20.37 0.37
CA LYS A 250 -19.40 20.67 1.34
C LYS A 250 -20.24 21.89 0.97
N GLU A 251 -19.82 22.75 0.04
CA GLU A 251 -20.66 23.84 -0.47
C GLU A 251 -21.51 23.39 -1.66
N GLU A 252 -20.99 22.46 -2.47
CA GLU A 252 -21.74 21.76 -3.54
C GLU A 252 -22.78 20.75 -2.96
N GLU A 253 -22.81 20.52 -1.63
CA GLU A 253 -23.81 19.73 -0.88
C GLU A 253 -25.27 20.10 -1.17
N HIS A 254 -25.55 21.29 -1.70
CA HIS A 254 -26.92 21.74 -1.96
C HIS A 254 -27.56 21.20 -3.24
N GLU A 255 -26.79 20.54 -4.12
CA GLU A 255 -27.31 19.89 -5.34
C GLU A 255 -27.02 18.37 -5.37
N THR A 256 -27.91 17.62 -4.72
CA THR A 256 -28.34 16.25 -5.07
C THR A 256 -27.47 15.01 -4.76
N ASN A 257 -26.25 15.07 -4.21
CA ASN A 257 -25.59 13.90 -3.58
C ASN A 257 -24.41 14.33 -2.66
N PRO A 258 -24.18 13.67 -1.51
CA PRO A 258 -23.04 14.01 -0.64
C PRO A 258 -21.70 13.66 -1.33
N PRO A 259 -20.64 14.48 -1.16
CA PRO A 259 -19.33 14.18 -1.71
C PRO A 259 -18.71 12.95 -1.03
N ASN A 260 -18.55 11.88 -1.80
CA ASN A 260 -17.85 10.70 -1.34
C ASN A 260 -16.34 10.97 -1.38
N ASN A 261 -15.75 11.34 -0.24
CA ASN A 261 -14.30 11.56 -0.13
C ASN A 261 -13.48 10.27 0.01
N ASN A 262 -14.13 9.10 -0.06
CA ASN A 262 -13.46 7.82 0.14
C ASN A 262 -12.86 7.29 -1.16
N TYR A 263 -11.71 6.63 -1.01
CA TYR A 263 -11.10 5.86 -2.08
C TYR A 263 -12.00 4.69 -2.52
N ALA A 264 -11.97 4.35 -3.81
CA ALA A 264 -12.72 3.21 -4.36
C ALA A 264 -12.38 1.89 -3.63
N SER A 265 -11.09 1.68 -3.35
CA SER A 265 -10.61 0.63 -2.46
C SER A 265 -9.15 0.82 -2.07
N ILE A 266 -8.76 0.23 -0.94
CA ILE A 266 -7.39 0.02 -0.51
C ILE A 266 -7.06 -1.46 -0.70
N ILE A 267 -6.03 -1.78 -1.49
CA ILE A 267 -5.61 -3.14 -1.81
C ILE A 267 -4.18 -3.35 -1.34
N LEU A 268 -3.98 -4.31 -0.43
CA LEU A 268 -2.69 -4.61 0.17
C LEU A 268 -2.23 -6.02 -0.23
N ILE A 269 -1.08 -6.10 -0.91
CA ILE A 269 -0.52 -7.33 -1.47
C ILE A 269 0.68 -7.77 -0.62
N SER A 270 0.63 -9.00 -0.12
CA SER A 270 1.58 -9.54 0.86
C SER A 270 1.84 -8.60 2.05
N PRO A 271 0.80 -8.08 2.74
CA PRO A 271 0.98 -7.18 3.86
C PRO A 271 1.54 -7.87 5.09
N PHE A 272 2.13 -7.07 5.98
CA PHE A 272 2.64 -7.51 7.28
C PHE A 272 2.12 -6.62 8.41
N ARG A 273 2.09 -7.14 9.65
CA ARG A 273 1.53 -6.40 10.80
C ARG A 273 2.36 -5.21 11.22
N SER A 274 3.65 -5.45 11.43
CA SER A 274 4.67 -4.44 11.67
C SER A 274 6.04 -5.04 11.40
N LEU A 275 7.06 -4.19 11.21
CA LEU A 275 8.42 -4.65 10.96
C LEU A 275 8.97 -5.53 12.12
N PRO A 276 8.79 -5.17 13.41
CA PRO A 276 9.19 -6.04 14.52
C PRO A 276 8.56 -7.45 14.47
N PHE A 277 7.27 -7.55 14.09
CA PHE A 277 6.62 -8.86 13.94
C PHE A 277 7.12 -9.61 12.70
N LEU A 278 7.27 -8.90 11.58
CA LEU A 278 7.76 -9.45 10.32
C LEU A 278 9.14 -10.08 10.49
N LEU A 279 10.09 -9.37 11.11
CA LEU A 279 11.49 -9.81 11.22
C LEU A 279 11.66 -11.14 11.98
N LYS A 280 10.68 -11.54 12.81
CA LYS A 280 10.66 -12.84 13.51
C LYS A 280 10.46 -14.02 12.56
N THR A 281 9.74 -13.80 11.46
CA THR A 281 9.36 -14.86 10.51
C THR A 281 9.99 -14.67 9.13
N TYR A 282 10.41 -13.45 8.81
CA TYR A 282 10.96 -13.04 7.52
C TYR A 282 12.21 -13.81 7.13
N LYS A 283 12.28 -14.13 5.83
CA LYS A 283 13.41 -14.78 5.20
C LYS A 283 13.80 -14.01 3.95
N ILE A 284 15.07 -13.64 3.85
CA ILE A 284 15.58 -13.05 2.60
C ILE A 284 15.55 -14.14 1.53
N SER A 285 14.78 -13.90 0.46
CA SER A 285 14.63 -14.82 -0.68
C SER A 285 14.17 -16.22 -0.25
N GLY A 286 13.42 -16.32 0.85
CA GLY A 286 12.98 -17.58 1.44
C GLY A 286 14.05 -18.46 2.09
N ILE A 287 15.34 -18.08 2.06
CA ILE A 287 16.46 -18.93 2.49
C ILE A 287 17.02 -18.48 3.84
N ILE A 288 17.33 -17.19 3.99
CA ILE A 288 18.11 -16.69 5.14
C ILE A 288 17.16 -16.02 6.14
N PRO A 289 16.84 -16.66 7.29
CA PRO A 289 16.01 -16.03 8.30
C PRO A 289 16.78 -14.94 9.05
N ILE A 290 16.13 -13.80 9.30
CA ILE A 290 16.79 -12.67 9.98
C ILE A 290 16.81 -12.87 11.50
N LEU A 291 15.66 -12.80 12.17
CA LEU A 291 15.61 -12.92 13.64
C LEU A 291 15.12 -14.29 14.14
N LYS A 292 14.70 -15.21 13.25
CA LYS A 292 14.24 -16.55 13.66
C LYS A 292 15.26 -17.30 14.55
N PRO A 293 16.58 -17.26 14.31
CA PRO A 293 17.53 -17.93 15.20
C PRO A 293 17.56 -17.35 16.64
N LEU A 294 17.06 -16.12 16.86
CA LEU A 294 16.90 -15.54 18.20
C LEU A 294 15.69 -16.07 18.97
N ALA A 295 14.84 -16.93 18.37
CA ALA A 295 13.65 -17.45 19.06
C ALA A 295 13.97 -18.19 20.38
N GLY A 296 15.14 -18.81 20.48
CA GLY A 296 15.64 -19.43 21.72
C GLY A 296 16.19 -18.45 22.75
N TYR A 297 16.33 -17.16 22.40
CA TYR A 297 16.95 -16.11 23.21
C TYR A 297 16.01 -14.91 23.39
N PRO A 298 14.88 -15.07 24.10
CA PRO A 298 13.80 -14.07 24.14
C PRO A 298 14.24 -12.70 24.68
N ARG A 299 15.22 -12.64 25.58
CA ARG A 299 15.76 -11.38 26.10
C ARG A 299 16.51 -10.58 25.04
N ILE A 300 17.30 -11.27 24.21
CA ILE A 300 18.07 -10.65 23.11
C ILE A 300 17.10 -10.22 22.01
N ALA A 301 16.13 -11.08 21.66
CA ALA A 301 15.08 -10.73 20.70
C ALA A 301 14.35 -9.44 21.12
N LYS A 302 13.91 -9.36 22.39
CA LYS A 302 13.25 -8.16 22.92
C LYS A 302 14.15 -6.91 22.88
N LEU A 303 15.45 -7.07 23.16
CA LEU A 303 16.41 -5.96 23.06
C LEU A 303 16.55 -5.45 21.63
N VAL A 304 16.66 -6.36 20.66
CA VAL A 304 16.76 -6.01 19.22
C VAL A 304 15.46 -5.36 18.75
N GLU A 305 14.30 -5.92 19.12
CA GLU A 305 12.98 -5.36 18.80
C GLU A 305 12.82 -3.93 19.33
N ALA A 306 13.24 -3.66 20.57
CA ALA A 306 13.17 -2.33 21.18
C ALA A 306 14.09 -1.28 20.50
N ARG A 307 14.99 -1.71 19.61
CA ARG A 307 15.91 -0.84 18.85
C ARG A 307 15.50 -0.65 17.39
N ILE A 308 14.37 -1.22 16.97
CA ILE A 308 13.80 -0.97 15.65
C ILE A 308 13.22 0.45 15.63
N LEU A 309 13.70 1.28 14.72
CA LEU A 309 13.33 2.70 14.62
C LEU A 309 12.05 2.87 13.80
N ASP A 310 12.08 2.35 12.58
CA ASP A 310 10.98 2.45 11.62
C ASP A 310 10.14 1.18 11.76
N THR A 311 9.10 1.23 12.58
CA THR A 311 8.34 0.06 13.03
C THR A 311 7.24 -0.36 12.07
N TRP A 312 6.75 0.56 11.23
CA TRP A 312 5.73 0.30 10.22
C TRP A 312 4.49 -0.41 10.77
N ASP A 313 3.88 0.12 11.84
CA ASP A 313 2.71 -0.46 12.52
C ASP A 313 1.43 -0.40 11.67
N THR A 314 1.36 -1.29 10.69
CA THR A 314 0.27 -1.43 9.73
C THR A 314 -1.01 -1.91 10.42
N ALA A 315 -0.88 -2.81 11.40
CA ALA A 315 -2.02 -3.33 12.15
C ALA A 315 -2.76 -2.23 12.91
N ALA A 316 -2.02 -1.39 13.63
CA ALA A 316 -2.63 -0.27 14.37
C ALA A 316 -3.29 0.74 13.43
N ARG A 317 -2.66 1.05 12.29
CA ARG A 317 -3.20 1.99 11.30
C ARG A 317 -4.48 1.49 10.64
N LEU A 318 -4.53 0.22 10.24
CA LEU A 318 -5.74 -0.37 9.67
C LEU A 318 -6.85 -0.48 10.71
N GLY A 319 -6.52 -0.80 11.97
CA GLY A 319 -7.49 -0.79 13.07
C GLY A 319 -8.09 0.59 13.30
N ALA A 320 -7.27 1.64 13.30
CA ALA A 320 -7.73 3.02 13.41
C ALA A 320 -8.60 3.44 12.22
N LEU A 321 -8.21 3.05 11.00
CA LEU A 321 -8.97 3.35 9.78
C LEU A 321 -10.35 2.68 9.79
N VAL A 322 -10.43 1.40 10.17
CA VAL A 322 -11.72 0.68 10.32
C VAL A 322 -12.57 1.34 11.39
N LYS A 323 -12.00 1.65 12.56
CA LYS A 323 -12.70 2.34 13.65
C LYS A 323 -13.28 3.67 13.22
N PHE A 324 -12.48 4.48 12.53
CA PHE A 324 -12.91 5.77 11.98
C PHE A 324 -14.10 5.59 11.03
N ALA A 325 -13.99 4.65 10.07
CA ALA A 325 -15.06 4.40 9.10
C ALA A 325 -16.34 3.83 9.74
N THR A 326 -16.23 3.07 10.85
CA THR A 326 -17.39 2.55 11.57
C THR A 326 -17.99 3.52 12.58
N ALA A 327 -17.24 4.54 13.05
CA ALA A 327 -17.70 5.46 14.09
C ALA A 327 -18.97 6.24 13.69
N THR A 328 -19.20 6.41 12.39
CA THR A 328 -20.41 7.05 11.83
C THR A 328 -21.66 6.17 11.88
N PHE A 329 -21.52 4.88 12.19
CA PHE A 329 -22.67 4.00 12.39
C PHE A 329 -23.38 4.23 13.74
N THR A 330 -22.74 4.91 14.71
CA THR A 330 -23.30 5.14 16.07
C THR A 330 -23.99 6.49 16.32
N ALA A 331 -23.97 7.46 15.40
CA ALA A 331 -24.43 8.82 15.71
C ALA A 331 -25.96 9.00 15.82
N THR A 332 -26.78 7.98 15.50
CA THR A 332 -28.24 8.18 15.31
C THR A 332 -29.14 7.41 16.27
N ALA A 333 -28.59 6.64 17.23
CA ALA A 333 -29.41 5.80 18.13
C ALA A 333 -29.74 6.43 19.50
N THR A 334 -29.25 7.61 19.84
CA THR A 334 -29.39 8.18 21.20
C THR A 334 -29.81 9.66 21.24
N ALA A 335 -30.64 10.09 20.29
CA ALA A 335 -31.37 11.36 20.42
C ALA A 335 -32.79 11.11 20.97
N THR A 336 -32.88 10.50 22.15
CA THR A 336 -34.09 10.63 22.97
C THR A 336 -33.70 10.63 24.44
N SER A 337 -34.03 11.73 25.10
CA SER A 337 -34.02 11.98 26.55
C SER A 337 -32.83 12.76 27.11
N THR A 338 -33.14 14.02 27.44
CA THR A 338 -32.60 14.87 28.51
C THR A 338 -31.59 15.95 28.09
N SER A 339 -32.14 17.13 27.88
CA SER A 339 -31.49 18.43 27.84
C SER A 339 -30.75 18.75 29.15
N THR A 340 -29.44 19.00 29.09
CA THR A 340 -28.81 20.08 29.87
C THR A 340 -27.51 20.53 29.19
N SER A 341 -27.35 21.84 29.08
CA SER A 341 -26.34 22.59 28.37
C SER A 341 -24.89 22.37 28.83
N THR A 342 -23.98 22.15 27.89
CA THR A 342 -22.64 22.80 27.89
C THR A 342 -22.10 22.79 26.46
N SER A 343 -21.86 23.97 25.91
CA SER A 343 -21.42 24.22 24.55
C SER A 343 -19.97 23.80 24.35
N THR A 344 -19.75 22.71 23.62
CA THR A 344 -18.52 22.48 22.86
C THR A 344 -18.96 22.10 21.46
N SER A 345 -18.55 22.91 20.48
CA SER A 345 -18.93 22.79 19.08
C SER A 345 -18.35 21.51 18.48
N ASN A 346 -19.11 20.41 18.52
CA ASN A 346 -18.88 19.24 17.69
C ASN A 346 -19.67 19.43 16.38
N THR A 347 -18.94 19.77 15.32
CA THR A 347 -19.42 19.69 13.94
C THR A 347 -19.52 18.22 13.54
N ASN A 348 -20.59 17.52 13.93
CA ASN A 348 -20.91 16.20 13.40
C ASN A 348 -21.64 16.38 12.07
N SER A 349 -20.90 16.44 10.97
CA SER A 349 -21.47 16.19 9.64
C SER A 349 -21.78 14.70 9.53
N ASP A 350 -23.03 14.36 9.20
CA ASP A 350 -23.55 13.01 8.98
C ASP A 350 -23.03 12.46 7.64
N SER A 351 -21.71 12.34 7.49
CA SER A 351 -21.07 11.88 6.26
C SER A 351 -21.01 10.35 6.21
N ASP A 352 -21.63 9.76 5.18
CA ASP A 352 -21.54 8.33 4.90
C ASP A 352 -20.10 7.95 4.51
N HIS A 353 -19.43 7.18 5.37
CA HIS A 353 -18.09 6.66 5.06
C HIS A 353 -18.19 5.28 4.41
N HIS A 354 -17.44 5.12 3.33
CA HIS A 354 -17.27 3.86 2.64
C HIS A 354 -15.82 3.41 2.74
N LEU A 355 -15.56 2.26 3.36
CA LEU A 355 -14.24 1.66 3.40
C LEU A 355 -14.28 0.27 2.76
N ARG A 356 -13.52 0.09 1.66
CA ARG A 356 -13.26 -1.23 1.08
C ARG A 356 -11.78 -1.57 1.16
N LEU A 357 -11.42 -2.48 2.05
CA LEU A 357 -10.05 -2.96 2.25
C LEU A 357 -9.91 -4.41 1.76
N THR A 358 -8.96 -4.66 0.86
CA THR A 358 -8.68 -6.00 0.33
C THR A 358 -7.25 -6.41 0.66
N LEU A 359 -7.08 -7.53 1.35
CA LEU A 359 -5.77 -8.14 1.62
C LEU A 359 -5.59 -9.34 0.68
N ILE A 360 -4.52 -9.35 -0.11
CA ILE A 360 -4.21 -10.46 -1.03
C ILE A 360 -2.85 -11.02 -0.69
N HIS A 361 -2.72 -12.34 -0.58
CA HIS A 361 -1.44 -12.97 -0.26
C HIS A 361 -1.29 -14.33 -0.95
N ALA A 362 -0.12 -14.60 -1.53
CA ALA A 362 0.18 -15.94 -2.03
C ALA A 362 0.57 -16.90 -0.91
N ARG A 363 -0.05 -18.08 -0.87
CA ARG A 363 0.26 -19.14 0.10
C ARG A 363 1.70 -19.64 -0.02
N ASN A 364 2.25 -19.62 -1.24
CA ASN A 364 3.63 -19.99 -1.53
C ASN A 364 4.59 -18.78 -1.50
N ASP A 365 4.18 -17.65 -0.93
CA ASP A 365 5.09 -16.53 -0.65
C ASP A 365 6.24 -17.03 0.23
N GLN A 366 7.43 -16.97 -0.36
CA GLN A 366 8.65 -17.46 0.24
C GLN A 366 9.26 -16.48 1.24
N ASP A 367 8.93 -15.20 1.13
CA ASP A 367 9.57 -14.10 1.87
C ASP A 367 8.73 -13.69 3.08
N ILE A 368 7.44 -13.44 2.86
CA ILE A 368 6.46 -13.09 3.90
C ILE A 368 5.43 -14.22 3.99
N THR A 369 5.12 -14.68 5.20
CA THR A 369 4.10 -15.72 5.36
C THR A 369 2.70 -15.13 5.24
N PHE A 370 1.80 -15.80 4.50
CA PHE A 370 0.38 -15.42 4.42
C PHE A 370 -0.33 -15.29 5.77
N ARG A 371 0.22 -15.91 6.82
CA ARG A 371 -0.26 -15.78 8.20
C ARG A 371 -0.20 -14.34 8.71
N GLU A 372 0.66 -13.49 8.15
CA GLU A 372 0.67 -12.06 8.47
C GLU A 372 -0.64 -11.39 8.02
N SER A 373 -1.17 -11.75 6.85
CA SER A 373 -2.47 -11.24 6.38
C SER A 373 -3.64 -11.80 7.18
N GLU A 374 -3.60 -13.08 7.58
CA GLU A 374 -4.60 -13.64 8.50
C GLU A 374 -4.59 -12.93 9.86
N ALA A 375 -3.41 -12.61 10.37
CA ALA A 375 -3.23 -11.92 11.65
C ALA A 375 -3.57 -10.43 11.58
N LEU A 376 -3.52 -9.81 10.40
CA LEU A 376 -4.10 -8.48 10.14
C LEU A 376 -5.63 -8.53 10.05
N TYR A 377 -6.17 -9.50 9.33
CA TYR A 377 -7.60 -9.62 9.07
C TYR A 377 -8.41 -9.92 10.33
N THR A 378 -7.92 -10.84 11.18
CA THR A 378 -8.71 -11.37 12.31
C THR A 378 -9.14 -10.29 13.30
N PRO A 379 -8.27 -9.36 13.76
CA PRO A 379 -8.71 -8.26 14.62
C PRO A 379 -9.69 -7.30 13.95
N LEU A 380 -9.51 -7.01 12.65
CA LEU A 380 -10.42 -6.13 11.89
C LEU A 380 -11.80 -6.78 11.74
N GLN A 381 -11.85 -8.09 11.51
CA GLN A 381 -13.10 -8.86 11.50
C GLN A 381 -13.81 -8.79 12.84
N SER A 382 -13.11 -9.00 13.95
CA SER A 382 -13.70 -8.91 15.28
C SER A 382 -14.25 -7.51 15.58
N GLU A 383 -13.54 -6.46 15.15
CA GLU A 383 -13.99 -5.06 15.28
C GLU A 383 -15.29 -4.81 14.51
N ILE A 384 -15.39 -5.27 13.26
CA ILE A 384 -16.59 -5.05 12.43
C ILE A 384 -17.78 -5.89 12.94
N LEU A 385 -17.54 -7.14 13.34
CA LEU A 385 -18.60 -8.02 13.88
C LEU A 385 -19.16 -7.56 15.23
N ALA A 386 -18.54 -6.58 15.88
CA ALA A 386 -19.10 -5.96 17.08
C ALA A 386 -20.29 -5.05 16.77
N TRP A 387 -20.51 -4.67 15.50
CA TRP A 387 -21.61 -3.82 15.06
C TRP A 387 -22.84 -4.62 14.69
N GLU A 388 -24.03 -4.08 15.01
CA GLU A 388 -25.31 -4.67 14.60
C GLU A 388 -25.44 -4.66 13.06
N GLY A 389 -25.99 -5.74 12.49
CA GLY A 389 -26.10 -5.91 11.04
C GLY A 389 -24.82 -6.37 10.33
N ALA A 390 -23.70 -6.48 11.04
CA ALA A 390 -22.46 -7.01 10.46
C ALA A 390 -22.59 -8.49 10.08
N SER A 391 -22.00 -8.87 8.95
CA SER A 391 -21.96 -10.25 8.47
C SER A 391 -20.54 -10.67 8.09
N ALA A 392 -20.25 -11.97 8.21
CA ALA A 392 -19.00 -12.54 7.77
C ALA A 392 -19.24 -13.79 6.91
N THR A 393 -18.43 -13.95 5.88
CA THR A 393 -18.42 -15.09 4.99
C THR A 393 -17.01 -15.66 4.89
N GLU A 394 -16.91 -16.99 4.91
CA GLU A 394 -15.65 -17.69 4.71
C GLU A 394 -15.87 -18.78 3.66
N GLU A 395 -15.11 -18.71 2.59
CA GLU A 395 -15.14 -19.64 1.49
C GLU A 395 -13.77 -20.29 1.32
N ARG A 396 -13.76 -21.62 1.34
CA ARG A 396 -12.57 -22.39 0.97
C ARG A 396 -12.66 -22.76 -0.49
N ARG A 397 -11.96 -21.99 -1.32
CA ARG A 397 -11.92 -22.22 -2.76
C ARG A 397 -10.84 -23.25 -3.10
N SER A 398 -11.12 -24.14 -4.04
CA SER A 398 -10.18 -25.15 -4.54
C SER A 398 -10.31 -25.23 -6.05
N ILE A 399 -9.18 -25.34 -6.75
CA ILE A 399 -9.17 -25.61 -8.20
C ILE A 399 -9.50 -27.09 -8.47
N HIS A 400 -9.41 -27.96 -7.45
CA HIS A 400 -9.56 -29.41 -7.58
C HIS A 400 -10.74 -29.95 -6.77
N GLY A 401 -11.98 -29.56 -7.10
CA GLY A 401 -13.21 -30.16 -6.55
C GLY A 401 -13.37 -30.10 -5.01
N GLY A 402 -14.55 -30.49 -4.52
CA GLY A 402 -14.92 -30.38 -3.10
C GLY A 402 -14.13 -31.28 -2.14
N GLU A 403 -13.66 -32.44 -2.58
CA GLU A 403 -13.01 -33.43 -1.69
C GLU A 403 -11.59 -33.02 -1.23
N ARG A 404 -10.85 -32.23 -2.02
CA ARG A 404 -9.46 -31.81 -1.70
C ARG A 404 -9.38 -30.52 -0.87
N VAL A 405 -10.54 -29.90 -0.57
CA VAL A 405 -10.65 -28.68 0.25
C VAL A 405 -10.03 -28.87 1.65
N LYS A 406 -9.98 -30.10 2.19
CA LYS A 406 -9.39 -30.37 3.51
C LYS A 406 -7.87 -30.22 3.59
N ARG A 407 -7.12 -30.24 2.47
CA ARG A 407 -5.64 -30.24 2.47
C ARG A 407 -4.97 -29.16 1.62
N GLY A 408 -5.72 -28.39 0.81
CA GLY A 408 -5.12 -27.42 -0.11
C GLY A 408 -6.00 -26.27 -0.58
N ALA A 409 -7.14 -26.00 0.09
CA ALA A 409 -7.98 -24.87 -0.29
C ALA A 409 -7.26 -23.53 -0.05
N PHE A 410 -7.49 -22.58 -0.94
CA PHE A 410 -7.25 -21.17 -0.68
C PHE A 410 -8.43 -20.60 0.11
N ALA A 411 -8.16 -19.56 0.90
CA ALA A 411 -9.15 -18.94 1.77
C ALA A 411 -9.57 -17.59 1.18
N TYR A 412 -10.87 -17.42 0.98
CA TYR A 412 -11.50 -16.12 0.83
C TYR A 412 -12.33 -15.87 2.08
N ARG A 413 -12.07 -14.77 2.77
CA ARG A 413 -12.82 -14.34 3.94
C ARG A 413 -13.27 -12.91 3.71
N LYS A 414 -14.52 -12.61 4.00
CA LYS A 414 -15.08 -11.26 3.89
C LYS A 414 -15.89 -10.98 5.14
N VAL A 415 -15.74 -9.77 5.65
CA VAL A 415 -16.58 -9.21 6.70
C VAL A 415 -17.09 -7.87 6.21
N GLU A 416 -18.36 -7.60 6.44
CA GLU A 416 -18.97 -6.35 6.02
C GLU A 416 -20.08 -5.92 6.98
N VAL A 417 -20.26 -4.62 7.07
CA VAL A 417 -21.39 -3.98 7.72
C VAL A 417 -21.84 -2.84 6.81
N GLU A 418 -23.14 -2.76 6.59
CA GLU A 418 -23.78 -1.72 5.80
C GLU A 418 -24.82 -1.06 6.68
N ARG A 419 -24.88 0.27 6.63
CA ARG A 419 -25.95 1.03 7.26
C ARG A 419 -27.07 1.24 6.24
N GLU A 420 -28.30 0.92 6.61
CA GLU A 420 -29.45 1.36 5.82
C GLU A 420 -29.53 2.90 5.90
N GLY A 421 -29.44 3.57 4.75
CA GLY A 421 -29.68 5.00 4.68
C GLY A 421 -31.16 5.30 4.96
N GLY A 422 -31.45 6.49 5.49
CA GLY A 422 -32.83 6.99 5.55
C GLY A 422 -33.48 7.01 4.15
N SER A 423 -34.81 7.03 4.10
CA SER A 423 -35.66 6.84 2.90
C SER A 423 -35.02 7.28 1.56
N GLY A 424 -34.31 6.36 0.90
CA GLY A 424 -33.77 6.53 -0.46
C GLY A 424 -32.26 6.79 -0.60
N GLY A 425 -31.48 6.94 0.48
CA GLY A 425 -30.02 7.12 0.42
C GLY A 425 -29.22 5.82 0.62
N SER A 426 -28.04 5.70 -0.01
CA SER A 426 -27.07 4.64 0.31
C SER A 426 -26.31 5.02 1.58
N GLY A 427 -26.53 4.31 2.69
CA GLY A 427 -25.76 4.55 3.92
C GLY A 427 -24.31 4.07 3.80
N GLY A 428 -23.46 4.51 4.73
CA GLY A 428 -22.06 4.10 4.79
C GLY A 428 -21.86 2.58 4.86
N SER A 429 -20.73 2.10 4.35
CA SER A 429 -20.41 0.66 4.28
C SER A 429 -18.94 0.40 4.61
N VAL A 430 -18.67 -0.56 5.49
CA VAL A 430 -17.31 -1.03 5.76
C VAL A 430 -17.20 -2.49 5.33
N ARG A 431 -16.27 -2.79 4.42
CA ARG A 431 -15.98 -4.13 3.93
C ARG A 431 -14.47 -4.41 4.01
N VAL A 432 -14.12 -5.53 4.64
CA VAL A 432 -12.75 -6.04 4.68
C VAL A 432 -12.71 -7.45 4.10
N GLU A 433 -11.81 -7.68 3.16
CA GLU A 433 -11.62 -8.94 2.46
C GLU A 433 -10.20 -9.47 2.65
N LEU A 434 -10.07 -10.79 2.76
CA LEU A 434 -8.81 -11.51 2.73
C LEU A 434 -8.89 -12.61 1.67
N GLU A 435 -8.00 -12.56 0.69
CA GLU A 435 -7.84 -13.57 -0.36
C GLU A 435 -6.43 -14.17 -0.33
N VAL A 436 -6.31 -15.40 0.18
CA VAL A 436 -5.04 -16.14 0.22
C VAL A 436 -4.94 -17.05 -0.99
N VAL A 437 -4.41 -16.56 -2.12
CA VAL A 437 -4.26 -17.35 -3.35
C VAL A 437 -3.19 -18.45 -3.21
N ARG A 438 -3.25 -19.49 -4.04
CA ARG A 438 -2.32 -20.64 -3.91
C ARG A 438 -0.90 -20.33 -4.39
N TYR A 439 -0.78 -19.54 -5.44
CA TYR A 439 0.46 -19.32 -6.18
C TYR A 439 0.66 -17.83 -6.46
N GLY A 440 1.90 -17.46 -6.80
CA GLY A 440 2.32 -16.09 -7.11
C GLY A 440 3.57 -15.67 -6.35
N GLY A 441 3.97 -16.42 -5.32
CA GLY A 441 5.12 -16.06 -4.50
C GLY A 441 5.00 -14.62 -3.94
N HIS A 442 6.12 -14.04 -3.57
CA HIS A 442 6.13 -12.66 -3.04
C HIS A 442 5.88 -11.57 -4.09
N ASN A 443 6.38 -11.78 -5.32
CA ASN A 443 6.48 -10.71 -6.32
C ASN A 443 5.52 -10.87 -7.50
N GLU A 444 5.31 -12.09 -8.00
CA GLU A 444 4.50 -12.32 -9.20
C GLU A 444 3.01 -12.11 -8.93
N VAL A 445 2.55 -12.44 -7.72
CA VAL A 445 1.13 -12.30 -7.32
C VAL A 445 0.58 -10.89 -7.57
N ALA A 446 1.43 -9.86 -7.49
CA ALA A 446 1.05 -8.47 -7.71
C ALA A 446 0.55 -8.20 -9.14
N GLY A 447 1.13 -8.87 -10.14
CA GLY A 447 0.76 -8.75 -11.54
C GLY A 447 -0.21 -9.82 -12.04
N TRP A 448 -0.81 -10.60 -11.14
CA TRP A 448 -1.68 -11.71 -11.51
C TRP A 448 -3.17 -11.33 -11.43
N ASN A 449 -4.00 -12.15 -12.07
CA ASN A 449 -5.44 -11.90 -12.21
C ASN A 449 -6.19 -11.70 -10.90
N ALA A 450 -5.72 -12.26 -9.77
CA ALA A 450 -6.36 -12.03 -8.48
C ALA A 450 -6.34 -10.53 -8.10
N VAL A 451 -5.22 -9.86 -8.32
CA VAL A 451 -5.08 -8.42 -8.09
C VAL A 451 -5.88 -7.62 -9.12
N GLY A 452 -5.78 -7.98 -10.40
CA GLY A 452 -6.58 -7.34 -11.45
C GLY A 452 -8.10 -7.44 -11.21
N LEU A 453 -8.57 -8.59 -10.73
CA LEU A 453 -9.98 -8.78 -10.33
C LEU A 453 -10.36 -7.93 -9.12
N ALA A 454 -9.48 -7.83 -8.10
CA ALA A 454 -9.73 -6.97 -6.95
C ALA A 454 -9.84 -5.49 -7.35
N VAL A 455 -8.97 -5.01 -8.23
CA VAL A 455 -9.04 -3.64 -8.78
C VAL A 455 -10.33 -3.44 -9.59
N ARG A 456 -10.72 -4.40 -10.44
CA ARG A 456 -11.98 -4.31 -11.19
C ARG A 456 -13.21 -4.29 -10.27
N ARG A 457 -13.21 -5.11 -9.21
CA ARG A 457 -14.28 -5.12 -8.20
C ARG A 457 -14.32 -3.79 -7.44
N ALA A 458 -13.18 -3.17 -7.15
CA ALA A 458 -13.12 -1.87 -6.47
C ALA A 458 -13.89 -0.77 -7.22
N PHE A 459 -13.90 -0.83 -8.56
CA PHE A 459 -14.65 0.12 -9.39
C PHE A 459 -16.06 -0.35 -9.78
N ALA A 460 -16.44 -1.58 -9.43
CA ALA A 460 -17.80 -2.06 -9.59
C ALA A 460 -18.64 -1.53 -8.42
N ARG A 461 -19.50 -0.56 -8.73
CA ARG A 461 -20.54 -0.06 -7.82
C ARG A 461 -21.74 -0.98 -7.86
#